data_AF-A0A1F8MZX6-F1
#
_entry.id   AF-A0A1F8MZX6-F1
#
_cell.length_a   1.000
_cell.length_b   1.000
_cell.length_c   1.000
_cell.angle_alpha   90.00
_cell.angle_beta   90.00
_cell.angle_gamma   90.00
#
_symmetry.space_group_name_H-M   'P 1'
#
loop_
_entity.id
_entity.type
_entity.pdbx_description
1 polymer ?
#
loop_
_entity_poly.entity_id
_entity_poly.type
_entity_poly.pdbx_seq_one_letter_code
_entity_poly.pdbx_strand_id
1 'polypeptide(L)'
;MLLALEIGLTIGAWRRGWRGWALLPLGIGVSVGFLVGTIMAASGAPQGGILATGLILDLACIGALVGMVLKPRKAGESHYEQTGQVVASEVR
;
A
#
# COMPACT_ATOMS: atom_id res chain seq x y z
N MET A 1 -1.14 -3.80 15.75
CA MET A 1 -2.29 -4.24 16.60
C MET A 1 -3.63 -3.77 16.02
N LEU A 2 -3.62 -3.00 14.92
CA LEU A 2 -4.79 -2.47 14.23
C LEU A 2 -5.10 -3.24 12.94
N LEU A 3 -4.73 -4.52 12.89
CA LEU A 3 -4.83 -5.36 11.69
C LEU A 3 -6.25 -5.39 11.11
N ALA A 4 -7.28 -5.42 11.96
CA ALA A 4 -8.67 -5.34 11.52
C ALA A 4 -9.01 -4.02 10.82
N LEU A 5 -8.41 -2.91 11.27
CA LEU A 5 -8.63 -1.57 10.73
C LEU A 5 -7.88 -1.41 9.40
N GLU A 6 -6.66 -1.95 9.29
CA GLU A 6 -5.93 -2.05 8.03
C GLU A 6 -6.72 -2.86 7.00
N ILE A 7 -7.19 -4.06 7.35
CA ILE A 7 -7.99 -4.91 6.44
C ILE A 7 -9.26 -4.18 5.98
N GLY A 8 -9.96 -3.50 6.89
CA GLY A 8 -11.14 -2.70 6.56
C GLY A 8 -10.83 -1.55 5.59
N LEU A 9 -9.72 -0.83 5.82
CA LEU A 9 -9.24 0.22 4.92
C LEU A 9 -8.76 -0.32 3.57
N THR A 10 -8.08 -1.47 3.55
CA THR A 10 -7.66 -2.14 2.31
C THR A 10 -8.88 -2.52 1.48
N ILE A 11 -9.93 -3.07 2.09
CA ILE A 11 -11.20 -3.36 1.43
C ILE A 11 -11.87 -2.07 0.93
N GLY A 12 -11.87 -1.00 1.73
CA GLY A 12 -12.39 0.31 1.34
C GLY A 12 -11.65 0.91 0.13
N ALA A 13 -10.32 0.84 0.12
CA ALA A 13 -9.47 1.28 -0.99
C ALA A 13 -9.68 0.42 -2.24
N TRP A 14 -9.85 -0.91 -2.05
CA TRP A 14 -10.15 -1.85 -3.12
C TRP A 14 -11.49 -1.53 -3.80
N ARG A 15 -12.53 -1.23 -2.99
CA ARG A 15 -13.84 -0.80 -3.50
C ARG A 15 -13.81 0.56 -4.20
N ARG A 16 -12.86 1.44 -3.86
CA ARG A 16 -12.60 2.72 -4.56
C ARG A 16 -11.77 2.58 -5.83
N GLY A 17 -11.49 1.37 -6.30
CA GLY A 17 -10.84 1.12 -7.60
C GLY A 17 -9.32 1.01 -7.54
N TRP A 18 -8.71 1.04 -6.35
CA TRP A 18 -7.25 0.91 -6.22
C TRP A 18 -6.76 -0.55 -6.33
N ARG A 19 -7.64 -1.55 -6.24
CA ARG A 19 -7.39 -3.02 -6.39
C ARG A 19 -5.97 -3.44 -5.96
N GLY A 20 -5.04 -3.62 -6.91
CA GLY A 20 -3.67 -4.06 -6.65
C GLY A 20 -2.76 -3.04 -5.96
N TRP A 21 -3.04 -1.75 -6.09
CA TRP A 21 -2.30 -0.70 -5.39
C TRP A 21 -2.63 -0.62 -3.89
N ALA A 22 -3.78 -1.16 -3.46
CA ALA A 22 -4.14 -1.21 -2.04
C ALA A 22 -3.33 -2.27 -1.26
N LEU A 23 -2.79 -3.28 -1.94
CA LEU A 23 -1.86 -4.27 -1.35
C LEU A 23 -0.45 -3.72 -1.14
N LEU A 24 -0.11 -2.63 -1.82
CA LEU A 24 1.22 -2.03 -1.82
C LEU A 24 1.68 -1.58 -0.41
N PRO A 25 0.87 -0.83 0.37
CA PRO A 25 1.23 -0.49 1.74
C PRO A 25 1.36 -1.71 2.66
N LEU A 26 0.50 -2.73 2.50
CA LEU A 26 0.61 -3.98 3.27
C LEU A 26 1.89 -4.76 2.93
N GLY A 27 2.19 -4.93 1.65
CA GLY A 27 3.39 -5.66 1.21
C GLY A 27 4.69 -4.96 1.61
N ILE A 28 4.74 -3.63 1.47
CA ILE A 28 5.87 -2.82 1.94
C ILE A 28 5.96 -2.89 3.47
N GLY A 29 4.85 -2.70 4.19
CA GLY A 29 4.81 -2.74 5.64
C GLY A 29 5.35 -4.06 6.19
N VAL A 30 4.91 -5.19 5.65
CA VAL A 30 5.41 -6.52 6.06
C VAL A 30 6.89 -6.68 5.76
N SER A 31 7.35 -6.30 4.56
CA SER A 31 8.76 -6.46 4.15
C SER A 31 9.69 -5.57 4.99
N VAL A 32 9.32 -4.31 5.17
CA VAL A 32 10.10 -3.34 5.97
C VAL A 32 10.05 -3.71 7.45
N GLY A 33 8.88 -4.07 7.97
CA GLY A 33 8.73 -4.52 9.35
C GLY A 33 9.56 -5.76 9.66
N PHE A 34 9.62 -6.72 8.74
CA PHE A 34 10.48 -7.90 8.86
C PHE A 34 11.97 -7.53 8.85
N LEU A 35 12.41 -6.66 7.94
CA LEU A 35 13.80 -6.22 7.86
C LEU A 35 14.23 -5.44 9.11
N VAL A 36 13.40 -4.50 9.56
CA VAL A 36 13.66 -3.70 10.76
C VAL A 36 13.65 -4.59 12.01
N GLY A 37 12.69 -5.53 12.10
CA GLY A 37 12.60 -6.47 13.21
C GLY A 37 13.84 -7.37 13.32
N THR A 38 14.34 -7.88 12.19
CA THR A 38 15.57 -8.71 12.17
C THR A 38 16.81 -7.90 12.55
N ILE A 39 16.95 -6.66 12.07
CA ILE A 39 18.06 -5.76 12.45
C ILE A 39 18.01 -5.44 13.95
N MET A 40 16.83 -5.09 14.47
CA MET A 40 16.64 -4.78 15.89
C MET A 40 16.90 -5.98 16.80
N ALA A 41 16.49 -7.18 16.36
CA ALA A 41 16.79 -8.42 17.07
C ALA A 41 18.29 -8.72 17.10
N ALA A 42 18.99 -8.51 15.97
CA ALA A 42 20.44 -8.71 15.88
C ALA A 42 21.26 -7.67 16.66
N SER A 43 20.75 -6.44 16.80
CA SER A 43 21.43 -5.37 17.55
C SER A 43 21.22 -5.42 19.07
N GLY A 44 20.39 -6.35 19.57
CA GLY A 44 20.04 -6.43 20.98
C GLY A 44 19.21 -5.23 21.45
N ALA A 45 18.44 -4.63 20.55
CA ALA A 45 17.65 -3.44 20.87
C ALA A 45 16.70 -3.70 22.05
N PRO A 46 16.53 -2.73 22.97
CA PRO A 46 15.61 -2.88 24.08
C PRO A 46 14.19 -3.08 23.57
N GLN A 47 13.43 -3.94 24.25
CA GLN A 47 12.08 -4.34 23.82
C GLN A 47 11.13 -3.15 23.58
N GLY A 48 11.31 -2.05 24.33
CA GLY A 48 10.57 -0.80 24.10
C GLY A 48 10.82 -0.16 22.73
N GLY A 49 12.05 -0.24 22.21
CA GLY A 49 12.41 0.27 20.88
C GLY A 49 11.74 -0.53 19.76
N ILE A 50 11.62 -1.85 19.92
CA ILE A 50 10.95 -2.76 18.97
C ILE A 50 9.45 -2.46 18.90
N LEU A 51 8.81 -2.25 20.05
CA LEU A 51 7.40 -1.88 20.11
C LEU A 51 7.13 -0.50 19.51
N ALA A 52 7.99 0.48 19.77
CA ALA A 52 7.87 1.82 19.21
C ALA A 52 8.01 1.83 17.67
N THR A 53 8.99 1.10 17.13
CA THR A 53 9.15 0.98 15.66
C THR A 53 7.95 0.29 15.01
N GLY A 54 7.42 -0.77 15.63
CA GLY A 54 6.20 -1.42 15.16
C GLY A 54 4.99 -0.49 15.10
N LEU A 55 4.81 0.35 16.12
CA LEU A 55 3.73 1.35 16.18
C LEU A 55 3.85 2.42 15.10
N ILE A 56 5.06 2.93 14.86
CA ILE A 56 5.32 3.92 13.81
C ILE A 56 4.99 3.33 12.43
N LEU A 57 5.36 2.07 12.23
CA LEU A 57 5.12 1.36 10.97
C LEU A 57 3.61 1.12 10.74
N ASP A 58 2.87 0.72 11.78
CA ASP A 58 1.40 0.57 11.76
C ASP A 58 0.73 1.92 11.42
N LEU A 59 1.14 3.01 12.08
CA LEU A 59 0.65 4.38 11.81
C LEU A 59 0.93 4.84 10.37
N ALA A 60 2.13 4.58 9.85
CA ALA A 60 2.50 4.92 8.49
C ALA A 60 1.65 4.16 7.46
N CYS A 61 1.40 2.87 7.71
CA CYS A 61 0.57 2.01 6.86
C CYS A 61 -0.88 2.47 6.84
N ILE A 62 -1.45 2.74 8.02
CA ILE A 62 -2.81 3.29 8.17
C ILE A 62 -2.91 4.65 7.48
N GLY A 63 -1.96 5.56 7.67
CA GLY A 63 -1.95 6.87 7.03
C GLY A 63 -1.95 6.78 5.49
N ALA A 64 -1.14 5.89 4.93
CA ALA A 64 -1.10 5.64 3.49
C ALA A 64 -2.43 5.08 2.97
N LEU A 65 -3.01 4.10 3.67
CA LEU A 65 -4.31 3.52 3.32
C LEU A 65 -5.44 4.55 3.43
N VAL A 66 -5.46 5.38 4.47
CA VAL A 66 -6.42 6.47 4.62
C VAL A 66 -6.29 7.47 3.46
N GLY A 67 -5.07 7.84 3.08
CA GLY A 67 -4.83 8.72 1.93
C GLY A 67 -5.34 8.14 0.61
N MET A 68 -5.09 6.85 0.37
CA MET A 68 -5.60 6.12 -0.80
C MET A 68 -7.14 5.99 -0.79
N VAL A 69 -7.73 5.81 0.39
CA VAL A 69 -9.18 5.84 0.53
C VAL A 69 -9.65 7.24 0.17
N LEU A 70 -9.26 8.27 0.92
CA LEU A 70 -9.74 9.65 0.78
C LEU A 70 -9.56 10.25 -0.62
N LYS A 71 -8.49 9.88 -1.32
CA LYS A 71 -8.26 10.28 -2.71
C LYS A 71 -8.72 9.17 -3.66
N PRO A 72 -9.98 9.15 -4.12
CA PRO A 72 -10.39 8.20 -5.13
C PRO A 72 -9.53 8.40 -6.38
N ARG A 73 -8.94 7.32 -6.90
CA ARG A 73 -8.26 7.35 -8.18
C ARG A 73 -9.33 7.60 -9.23
N LYS A 74 -9.24 8.71 -9.97
CA LYS A 74 -10.03 8.87 -11.20
C LYS A 74 -9.70 7.67 -12.07
N ALA A 75 -10.68 6.79 -12.29
CA ALA A 75 -10.55 5.70 -13.23
C ALA A 75 -10.38 6.34 -14.62
N GLY A 76 -9.14 6.46 -15.06
CA GLY A 76 -8.79 7.03 -16.35
C GLY A 76 -7.31 6.82 -16.57
N GLU A 77 -6.92 6.49 -17.80
CA GLU A 77 -5.54 6.47 -18.28
C GLU A 77 -4.69 5.25 -17.90
N SER A 78 -5.23 4.05 -18.04
CA SER A 78 -4.38 2.91 -18.35
C SER A 78 -5.20 1.87 -19.09
N HIS A 79 -4.85 1.65 -20.37
CA HIS A 79 -5.07 0.44 -21.15
C HIS A 79 -6.11 0.40 -22.29
N TYR A 80 -6.85 1.48 -22.62
CA TYR A 80 -7.70 1.51 -23.84
C TYR A 80 -7.25 2.50 -24.92
N GLU A 81 -6.49 3.53 -24.58
CA GLU A 81 -6.13 4.58 -25.56
C GLU A 81 -5.00 4.13 -26.52
N GLN A 82 -4.12 3.24 -26.06
CA GLN A 82 -3.00 2.76 -26.87
C GLN A 82 -3.44 1.78 -27.97
N THR A 83 -4.54 1.05 -27.77
CA THR A 83 -5.07 0.12 -28.78
C THR A 83 -5.88 0.85 -29.86
N GLY A 84 -6.57 1.95 -29.51
CA GLY A 84 -7.30 2.76 -30.48
C GLY A 84 -6.40 3.56 -31.43
N GLN A 85 -5.22 3.98 -30.96
CA GLN A 85 -4.26 4.72 -31.78
C GLN A 85 -3.55 3.85 -32.81
N VAL A 86 -3.18 2.60 -32.47
CA VAL A 86 -2.51 1.68 -33.41
C VAL A 86 -3.44 1.32 -34.56
N VAL A 87 -4.72 1.04 -34.27
CA VAL A 87 -5.72 0.73 -35.30
C VAL A 87 -6.01 1.94 -36.19
N ALA A 88 -5.99 3.16 -35.66
CA ALA A 88 -6.20 4.37 -36.46
C ALA A 88 -5.00 4.72 -37.37
N SER A 89 -3.79 4.31 -37.01
CA SER A 89 -2.59 4.53 -37.84
C SER A 89 -2.39 3.49 -38.94
N GLU A 90 -2.93 2.27 -38.80
CA GLU A 90 -2.84 1.23 -39.85
C GLU A 90 -3.87 1.40 -40.98
N VAL A 91 -4.83 2.31 -40.83
CA VAL A 91 -5.92 2.54 -41.80
C VAL A 91 -5.66 3.80 -42.67
N ARG A 92 -4.46 4.40 -42.63
CA ARG A 92 -4.08 5.57 -43.45
C ARG A 92 -3.11 5.24 -44.57
#